data_AF-A0A1M6L3U7-F1
#
_entry.id   AF-A0A1M6L3U7-F1
#
_cell.length_a   1.000
_cell.length_b   1.000
_cell.length_c   1.000
_cell.angle_alpha   90.00
_cell.angle_beta   90.00
_cell.angle_gamma   90.00
#
_symmetry.space_group_name_H-M   'P 1'
#
loop_
_entity.id
_entity.type
_entity.pdbx_description
1 polymer ?
#
loop_
_entity_poly.entity_id
_entity_poly.type
_entity_poly.pdbx_seq_one_letter_code
_entity_poly.pdbx_strand_id
1 'polypeptide(L)'
;MKHSLSQPSAALSARLVSQVSFKERFPAGRLKPPVGLMPGNVRSLSDLHLLLAPDDASLPGINLTALPAWIESSFGDNELAEAIRAAADAAPNYAESCLAVYDVVGWRLEQARMFQKEAEV
;
A
#
# COMPACT_ATOMS: atom_id res chain seq x y z
N MET A 1 12.71 -3.35 8.69
CA MET A 1 13.59 -2.18 8.51
C MET A 1 12.91 -0.95 9.10
N LYS A 2 13.62 0.03 9.66
CA LYS A 2 13.00 1.33 10.00
C LYS A 2 12.91 2.15 8.71
N HIS A 3 11.72 2.29 8.16
CA HIS A 3 11.51 3.18 7.02
C HIS A 3 11.63 4.62 7.50
N SER A 4 12.56 5.38 6.92
CA SER A 4 12.79 6.79 7.28
C SER A 4 11.84 7.69 6.49
N LEU A 5 10.53 7.52 6.66
CA LEU A 5 9.52 8.42 6.12
C LEU A 5 9.26 9.57 7.11
N SER A 6 9.14 10.79 6.61
CA SER A 6 8.76 11.97 7.37
C SER A 6 7.37 11.81 8.00
N GLN A 7 7.06 12.52 9.08
CA GLN A 7 5.71 12.49 9.64
C GLN A 7 4.72 13.17 8.67
N PRO A 8 3.61 12.50 8.29
CA PRO A 8 2.62 13.09 7.41
C PRO A 8 1.89 14.25 8.10
N SER A 9 1.46 15.23 7.30
CA SER A 9 0.61 16.32 7.79
C SER A 9 -0.78 15.80 8.19
N ALA A 10 -1.54 16.59 8.95
CA ALA A 10 -2.93 16.26 9.33
C ALA A 10 -3.81 15.90 8.11
N ALA A 11 -3.76 16.75 7.08
CA ALA A 11 -4.53 16.57 5.85
C ALA A 11 -4.08 15.36 5.03
N LEU A 12 -2.79 15.01 5.07
CA LEU A 12 -2.29 13.80 4.42
C LEU A 12 -2.70 12.54 5.22
N SER A 13 -2.55 12.56 6.54
CA SER A 13 -2.95 11.47 7.44
C SER A 13 -4.42 11.10 7.26
N ALA A 14 -5.31 12.09 7.23
CA ALA A 14 -6.74 11.88 7.00
C ALA A 14 -7.03 11.22 5.63
N ARG A 15 -6.27 11.59 4.58
CA ARG A 15 -6.41 10.97 3.26
C ARG A 15 -5.90 9.52 3.24
N LEU A 16 -4.74 9.26 3.84
CA LEU A 16 -4.11 7.92 3.87
C LEU A 16 -4.98 6.85 4.53
N VAL A 17 -5.83 7.23 5.50
CA VAL A 17 -6.77 6.30 6.16
C VAL A 17 -8.15 6.26 5.51
N SER A 18 -8.43 7.14 4.56
CA SER A 18 -9.70 7.22 3.84
C SER A 18 -9.77 6.22 2.68
N GLN A 19 -10.99 6.00 2.18
CA GLN A 19 -11.20 5.25 0.93
C GLN A 19 -11.25 6.20 -0.27
N VAL A 20 -10.74 5.73 -1.40
CA VAL A 20 -10.84 6.42 -2.70
C VAL A 20 -12.22 6.18 -3.33
N SER A 21 -12.60 7.03 -4.29
CA SER A 21 -13.87 6.87 -5.00
C SER A 21 -13.86 5.62 -5.91
N PHE A 22 -15.03 5.20 -6.39
CA PHE A 22 -15.15 4.00 -7.22
C PHE A 22 -14.25 4.04 -8.48
N LYS A 23 -14.12 5.21 -9.11
CA LYS A 23 -13.35 5.37 -10.36
C LYS A 23 -11.84 5.37 -10.15
N GLU A 24 -11.39 5.62 -8.92
CA GLU A 24 -9.98 5.72 -8.53
C GLU A 24 -9.46 4.43 -7.92
N ARG A 25 -10.28 3.38 -7.83
CA ARG A 25 -9.87 2.10 -7.26
C ARG A 25 -8.77 1.48 -8.09
N PHE A 26 -7.74 0.95 -7.42
CA PHE A 26 -6.64 0.29 -8.09
C PHE A 26 -7.01 -1.16 -8.44
N PRO A 27 -6.87 -1.58 -9.71
CA PRO A 27 -7.08 -2.97 -10.09
C PRO A 27 -6.12 -3.90 -9.36
N ALA A 28 -6.66 -4.95 -8.76
CA ALA A 28 -5.86 -5.92 -8.04
C ALA A 28 -6.51 -7.30 -8.07
N GLY A 29 -5.91 -8.25 -7.37
CA GLY A 29 -6.47 -9.57 -7.21
C GLY A 29 -5.57 -10.43 -6.35
N ARG A 30 -5.94 -11.71 -6.22
CA ARG A 30 -5.15 -12.69 -5.50
C ARG A 30 -5.04 -13.94 -6.35
N LEU A 31 -3.81 -14.36 -6.61
CA LEU A 31 -3.51 -15.63 -7.26
C LEU A 31 -3.58 -16.73 -6.21
N LYS A 32 -4.54 -17.65 -6.34
CA LYS A 32 -4.75 -18.74 -5.39
C LYS A 32 -4.88 -20.08 -6.11
N PRO A 33 -3.94 -21.02 -5.96
CA PRO A 33 -4.10 -22.37 -6.51
C PRO A 33 -5.23 -23.16 -5.82
N PRO A 34 -5.96 -24.04 -6.55
CA PRO A 34 -6.00 -24.20 -8.01
C PRO A 34 -6.96 -23.21 -8.71
N VAL A 35 -7.58 -22.30 -7.95
CA VAL A 35 -8.63 -21.36 -8.40
C VAL A 35 -8.16 -20.40 -9.49
N GLY A 36 -6.88 -20.05 -9.51
CA GLY A 36 -6.32 -19.07 -10.43
C GLY A 36 -6.38 -17.64 -9.87
N LEU A 37 -6.53 -16.64 -10.74
CA LEU A 37 -6.61 -15.24 -10.33
C LEU A 37 -8.03 -14.87 -9.89
N MET A 38 -8.19 -14.51 -8.63
CA MET A 38 -9.40 -13.93 -8.08
C MET A 38 -9.34 -12.40 -8.23
N PRO A 39 -10.12 -11.79 -9.13
CA PRO A 39 -10.06 -10.35 -9.36
C PRO A 39 -10.65 -9.58 -8.18
N GLY A 40 -10.12 -8.39 -7.95
CA GLY A 40 -10.57 -7.47 -6.92
C GLY A 40 -10.12 -6.05 -7.22
N ASN A 41 -10.30 -5.17 -6.25
CA ASN A 41 -9.78 -3.81 -6.32
C ASN A 41 -9.33 -3.36 -4.94
N VAL A 42 -8.29 -2.54 -4.91
CA VAL A 42 -7.87 -1.82 -3.72
C VAL A 42 -8.55 -0.45 -3.70
N ARG A 43 -9.19 -0.12 -2.58
CA ARG A 43 -9.92 1.14 -2.38
C ARG A 43 -9.35 2.00 -1.26
N SER A 44 -8.33 1.55 -0.56
CA SER A 44 -7.68 2.28 0.53
C SER A 44 -6.26 1.77 0.72
N LEU A 45 -5.42 2.54 1.41
CA LEU A 45 -4.09 2.09 1.78
C LEU A 45 -4.14 0.91 2.76
N SER A 46 -5.18 0.82 3.62
CA SER A 46 -5.38 -0.33 4.51
C SER A 46 -5.77 -1.60 3.73
N ASP A 47 -6.57 -1.46 2.67
CA ASP A 47 -6.93 -2.57 1.78
C ASP A 47 -5.70 -3.05 1.00
N LEU A 48 -4.80 -2.14 0.60
CA LEU A 48 -3.52 -2.48 -0.02
C LEU A 48 -2.65 -3.30 0.94
N HIS A 49 -2.52 -2.83 2.18
CA HIS A 49 -1.75 -3.51 3.21
C HIS A 49 -2.29 -4.93 3.47
N LEU A 50 -3.62 -5.08 3.56
CA LEU A 50 -4.25 -6.38 3.71
C LEU A 50 -4.02 -7.28 2.49
N LEU A 51 -4.10 -6.72 1.28
CA LEU A 51 -3.84 -7.47 0.05
C LEU A 51 -2.41 -7.98 -0.02
N LEU A 52 -1.44 -7.20 0.44
CA LEU A 52 -0.02 -7.56 0.43
C LEU A 52 0.39 -8.43 1.63
N ALA A 53 -0.51 -8.64 2.60
CA ALA A 53 -0.21 -9.44 3.78
C ALA A 53 0.31 -10.83 3.37
N PRO A 54 1.43 -11.29 3.96
CA PRO A 54 2.03 -12.58 3.64
C PRO A 54 1.03 -13.72 3.83
N ASP A 55 0.99 -14.65 2.88
CA ASP A 55 0.12 -15.81 2.91
C ASP A 55 0.79 -16.97 2.17
N ASP A 56 0.87 -18.14 2.81
CA ASP A 56 1.59 -19.29 2.25
C ASP A 56 0.85 -19.98 1.09
N ALA A 57 -0.44 -19.67 0.89
CA ALA A 57 -1.32 -20.34 -0.06
C ALA A 57 -1.72 -19.45 -1.24
N SER A 58 -1.24 -18.21 -1.30
CA SER A 58 -1.65 -17.26 -2.33
C SER A 58 -0.63 -16.14 -2.53
N LEU A 59 -0.65 -15.54 -3.72
CA LEU A 59 0.19 -14.39 -4.06
C LEU A 59 -0.68 -13.16 -4.38
N PRO A 60 -0.26 -11.96 -3.98
CA PRO A 60 -0.89 -10.73 -4.44
C PRO A 60 -0.83 -10.64 -5.97
N GLY A 61 -1.96 -10.30 -6.59
CA GLY A 61 -2.06 -10.02 -8.02
C GLY A 61 -2.15 -8.51 -8.22
N ILE A 62 -1.02 -7.82 -8.11
CA ILE A 62 -0.97 -6.35 -8.18
C ILE A 62 0.18 -5.86 -9.08
N ASN A 63 -0.06 -4.80 -9.84
CA ASN A 63 0.98 -4.16 -10.63
C ASN A 63 1.81 -3.20 -9.77
N LEU A 64 2.96 -3.68 -9.27
CA LEU A 64 3.87 -2.88 -8.44
C LEU A 64 4.51 -1.71 -9.21
N THR A 65 4.62 -1.78 -10.53
CA THR A 65 5.15 -0.68 -11.35
C THR A 65 4.17 0.48 -11.46
N ALA A 66 2.87 0.21 -11.55
CA ALA A 66 1.82 1.24 -11.62
C ALA A 66 1.38 1.75 -10.23
N LEU A 67 1.71 1.02 -9.17
CA LEU A 67 1.29 1.32 -7.81
C LEU A 67 1.77 2.70 -7.30
N PRO A 68 3.05 3.12 -7.46
CA PRO A 68 3.51 4.44 -7.05
C PRO A 68 2.67 5.59 -7.62
N ALA A 69 2.38 5.55 -8.93
CA ALA A 69 1.60 6.60 -9.59
C ALA A 69 0.15 6.68 -9.07
N TRP A 70 -0.43 5.54 -8.69
CA TRP A 70 -1.74 5.52 -8.04
C TRP A 70 -1.70 6.15 -6.64
N ILE A 71 -0.63 5.91 -5.87
CA ILE A 71 -0.45 6.53 -4.55
C ILE A 71 -0.31 8.05 -4.65
N GLU A 72 0.52 8.52 -5.58
CA GLU A 72 0.72 9.95 -5.87
C GLU A 72 -0.61 10.61 -6.26
N SER A 73 -1.35 10.02 -7.20
CA SER A 73 -2.60 10.60 -7.69
C SER A 73 -3.76 10.54 -6.69
N SER A 74 -3.91 9.44 -5.96
CA SER A 74 -5.09 9.22 -5.10
C SER A 74 -4.93 9.80 -3.70
N PHE A 75 -3.73 9.77 -3.14
CA PHE A 75 -3.47 10.23 -1.77
C PHE A 75 -2.59 11.48 -1.72
N GLY A 76 -1.83 11.78 -2.79
CA GLY A 76 -0.87 12.88 -2.81
C GLY A 76 0.41 12.60 -2.01
N ASP A 77 0.75 11.32 -1.81
CA ASP A 77 1.91 10.92 -0.99
C ASP A 77 3.10 10.51 -1.87
N ASN A 78 3.86 11.51 -2.32
CA ASN A 78 5.04 11.29 -3.18
C ASN A 78 6.14 10.51 -2.46
N GLU A 79 6.30 10.74 -1.15
CA GLU A 79 7.33 10.09 -0.35
C GLU A 79 7.06 8.58 -0.22
N LEU A 80 5.80 8.22 0.03
CA LEU A 80 5.38 6.81 0.02
C LEU A 80 5.56 6.19 -1.36
N ALA A 81 5.19 6.89 -2.43
CA ALA A 81 5.32 6.38 -3.78
C ALA A 81 6.78 6.10 -4.18
N GLU A 82 7.70 7.01 -3.84
CA GLU A 82 9.14 6.82 -4.04
C GLU A 82 9.68 5.65 -3.21
N ALA A 83 9.25 5.54 -1.94
CA ALA A 83 9.66 4.44 -1.07
C ALA A 83 9.17 3.07 -1.58
N ILE A 84 7.93 3.00 -2.08
CA ILE A 84 7.38 1.80 -2.72
C ILE A 84 8.19 1.43 -3.96
N ARG A 85 8.52 2.40 -4.81
CA ARG A 85 9.34 2.20 -6.01
C ARG A 85 10.71 1.63 -5.65
N ALA A 86 11.41 2.26 -4.71
CA ALA A 86 12.72 1.80 -4.25
C ALA A 86 12.68 0.41 -3.60
N ALA A 87 11.64 0.12 -2.80
CA ALA A 87 11.46 -1.19 -2.17
C ALA A 87 11.19 -2.30 -3.19
N ALA A 88 10.35 -2.02 -4.20
CA ALA A 88 10.05 -2.98 -5.25
C ALA A 88 11.26 -3.27 -6.14
N ASP A 89 12.04 -2.23 -6.51
CA ASP A 89 13.22 -2.33 -7.39
C ASP A 89 14.41 -3.01 -6.72
N ALA A 90 14.56 -2.88 -5.39
CA ALA A 90 15.66 -3.49 -4.65
C ALA A 90 15.46 -4.98 -4.36
N ALA A 91 14.22 -5.48 -4.43
CA ALA A 91 13.89 -6.85 -4.08
C ALA A 91 14.24 -7.84 -5.22
N PRO A 92 14.70 -9.07 -4.89
CA PRO A 92 15.22 -10.01 -5.88
C PRO A 92 14.13 -10.70 -6.73
N ASN A 93 12.88 -10.67 -6.29
CA ASN A 93 11.75 -11.26 -7.01
C ASN A 93 10.43 -10.62 -6.56
N TYR A 94 9.36 -10.91 -7.30
CA TYR A 94 8.04 -10.31 -7.07
C TYR A 94 7.46 -10.55 -5.67
N ALA A 95 7.65 -11.75 -5.09
CA ALA A 95 7.13 -12.04 -3.76
C ALA A 95 7.85 -11.19 -2.71
N GLU A 96 9.18 -11.11 -2.80
CA GLU A 96 9.99 -10.23 -1.95
C GLU A 96 9.65 -8.74 -2.18
N SER A 97 9.36 -8.33 -3.41
CA SER A 97 8.88 -6.96 -3.70
C SER A 97 7.55 -6.70 -2.98
N CYS A 98 6.62 -7.66 -2.98
CA CYS A 98 5.34 -7.52 -2.25
C CYS A 98 5.55 -7.39 -0.74
N LEU A 99 6.47 -8.17 -0.16
CA LEU A 99 6.81 -8.09 1.26
C LEU A 99 7.46 -6.76 1.62
N ALA A 100 8.40 -6.28 0.80
CA ALA A 100 9.04 -4.99 1.03
C ALA A 100 8.04 -3.83 0.95
N VAL A 101 7.10 -3.88 0.00
CA VAL A 101 6.03 -2.89 -0.11
C VAL A 101 5.03 -3.00 1.05
N TYR A 102 4.70 -4.22 1.50
CA TYR A 102 3.87 -4.44 2.68
C TYR A 102 4.43 -3.71 3.91
N ASP A 103 5.73 -3.86 4.19
CA ASP A 103 6.39 -3.22 5.32
C ASP A 103 6.35 -1.69 5.22
N VAL A 104 6.66 -1.12 4.05
CA VAL A 104 6.64 0.33 3.80
C VAL A 104 5.23 0.90 4.02
N VAL A 105 4.22 0.23 3.46
CA VAL A 105 2.82 0.66 3.56
C VAL A 105 2.32 0.55 5.00
N GLY A 106 2.68 -0.52 5.70
CA GLY A 106 2.34 -0.72 7.11
C GLY A 106 2.89 0.41 7.98
N TRP A 107 4.17 0.74 7.81
CA TRP A 107 4.80 1.87 8.51
C TRP A 107 4.08 3.19 8.26
N ARG A 108 3.74 3.48 7.00
CA ARG A 108 3.06 4.74 6.64
C ARG A 108 1.65 4.84 7.23
N LEU A 109 0.93 3.72 7.30
CA LEU A 109 -0.38 3.65 7.97
C LEU A 109 -0.27 3.89 9.47
N GLU A 110 0.75 3.36 10.13
CA GLU A 110 0.98 3.60 11.56
C GLU A 110 1.22 5.09 11.83
N GLN A 111 2.06 5.76 11.04
CA GLN A 111 2.28 7.21 11.14
C GLN A 111 0.96 7.99 11.02
N ALA A 112 0.15 7.69 10.00
CA ALA A 112 -1.13 8.36 9.79
C ALA A 112 -2.13 8.15 10.95
N ARG A 113 -2.17 6.93 11.51
CA ARG A 113 -3.07 6.58 12.64
C ARG A 113 -2.62 7.21 13.96
N MET A 114 -1.31 7.33 14.20
CA MET A 114 -0.80 8.01 15.39
C MET A 114 -1.23 9.47 15.41
N PHE A 115 -1.12 10.15 14.26
CA PHE A 115 -1.56 11.54 14.14
C PHE A 115 -3.07 11.71 14.44
N GLN A 116 -3.92 10.81 13.95
CA GLN A 116 -5.36 10.89 14.24
C GLN A 116 -5.67 10.73 15.73
N LYS A 117 -4.98 9.81 16.42
CA LYS A 117 -5.14 9.64 17.87
C LYS A 117 -4.68 10.85 18.66
N GLU A 118 -3.59 11.49 18.24
CA GLU A 118 -3.09 12.73 18.87
C GLU A 118 -4.02 13.93 18.61
N ALA A 119 -4.71 13.97 17.47
CA ALA A 119 -5.66 15.04 17.14
C ALA A 119 -7.04 14.90 17.84
N GLU A 120 -7.36 13.71 18.38
CA GLU A 120 -8.59 13.45 19.15
C GLU A 120 -8.44 13.69 20.67
N VAL A 121 -7.21 13.91 21.16
CA VAL A 121 -6.87 14.17 22.58
C VAL A 121 -6.72 15.66 22.84
#